data_AF-A0A916TWX3-F1
#
_entry.id   AF-A0A916TWX3-F1
#
_cell.length_a   1.000
_cell.length_b   1.000
_cell.length_c   1.000
_cell.angle_alpha   90.00
_cell.angle_beta   90.00
_cell.angle_gamma   90.00
#
_symmetry.space_group_name_H-M   'P 1'
#
loop_
_entity.id
_entity.type
_entity.pdbx_description
1 polymer ?
#
loop_
_entity_poly.entity_id
_entity_poly.type
_entity_poly.pdbx_seq_one_letter_code
_entity_poly.pdbx_strand_id
1 'polypeptide(L)'
;MKQLLASLLALTALAFTAIVPPAQAEPGAEQGQVRKDRKAGNVRSLREIERQVLPRMSGMQYLGPEYDPAAMAYRLKFIENGKVHFVDVDARTGRVIGRSR
;
A
#
# COMPACT_ATOMS: atom_id res chain seq x y z
N MET A 1 -24.78 61.16 -27.18
CA MET A 1 -25.54 61.29 -25.92
C MET A 1 -26.24 59.98 -25.64
N LYS A 2 -25.96 59.36 -24.48
CA LYS A 2 -26.81 58.37 -23.77
C LYS A 2 -27.10 57.08 -24.57
N GLN A 3 -26.61 55.91 -24.20
CA GLN A 3 -26.96 55.26 -22.93
C GLN A 3 -26.22 53.93 -22.71
N LEU A 4 -25.87 53.68 -21.44
CA LEU A 4 -25.93 52.39 -20.71
C LEU A 4 -24.87 51.32 -21.07
N LEU A 5 -23.72 51.30 -20.39
CA LEU A 5 -23.48 50.66 -19.08
C LEU A 5 -24.11 49.25 -18.97
N ALA A 6 -23.37 48.25 -19.45
CA ALA A 6 -23.60 46.86 -19.12
C ALA A 6 -22.29 46.10 -19.23
N SER A 7 -21.75 45.65 -18.09
CA SER A 7 -21.18 44.31 -17.89
C SER A 7 -20.63 44.22 -16.47
N LEU A 8 -21.46 43.59 -15.66
CA LEU A 8 -21.31 43.24 -14.26
C LEU A 8 -20.35 42.04 -14.12
N LEU A 9 -19.89 41.81 -12.88
CA LEU A 9 -19.48 40.52 -12.28
C LEU A 9 -17.97 40.25 -12.05
N ALA A 10 -17.57 40.64 -10.84
CA ALA A 10 -17.07 39.74 -9.78
C ALA A 10 -15.84 38.86 -10.06
N LEU A 11 -14.67 39.36 -9.65
CA LEU A 11 -13.52 38.52 -9.29
C LEU A 11 -13.50 38.28 -7.78
N THR A 12 -14.16 37.21 -7.33
CA THR A 12 -13.92 36.62 -6.01
C THR A 12 -12.97 35.44 -6.17
N ALA A 13 -11.68 35.68 -5.93
CA ALA A 13 -10.69 34.62 -5.83
C ALA A 13 -10.82 33.94 -4.46
N LEU A 14 -11.55 32.82 -4.41
CA LEU A 14 -11.63 31.96 -3.24
C LEU A 14 -10.39 31.05 -3.22
N ALA A 15 -9.40 31.38 -2.40
CA ALA A 15 -8.27 30.50 -2.12
C ALA A 15 -8.76 29.29 -1.32
N PHE A 16 -8.92 28.15 -1.98
CA PHE A 16 -9.28 26.89 -1.34
C PHE A 16 -8.00 26.24 -0.80
N THR A 17 -7.65 26.52 0.45
CA THR A 17 -6.62 25.77 1.17
C THR A 17 -7.20 24.41 1.56
N ALA A 18 -6.94 23.39 0.74
CA ALA A 18 -7.26 22.02 1.08
C ALA A 18 -6.44 21.58 2.31
N ILE A 19 -7.10 21.48 3.46
CA ILE A 19 -6.56 20.85 4.66
C ILE A 19 -6.52 19.35 4.35
N VAL A 20 -5.34 18.85 3.99
CA VAL A 20 -5.11 17.41 3.84
C VAL A 20 -4.93 16.85 5.26
N PRO A 21 -5.79 15.93 5.75
CA PRO A 21 -5.57 15.33 7.05
C PRO A 21 -4.26 14.53 7.02
N PRO A 22 -3.43 14.61 8.09
CA PRO A 22 -2.24 13.76 8.17
C PRO A 22 -2.70 12.31 8.26
N ALA A 23 -2.35 11.51 7.25
CA ALA A 23 -2.49 10.07 7.32
C ALA A 23 -1.54 9.55 8.42
N GLN A 24 -2.09 9.32 9.62
CA GLN A 24 -1.35 8.79 10.77
C GLN A 24 -1.03 7.33 10.50
N ALA A 25 0.14 7.07 9.91
CA ALA A 25 0.73 5.75 9.84
C ALA A 25 1.21 5.36 11.26
N GLU A 26 0.31 4.84 12.08
CA GLU A 26 0.62 4.31 13.42
C GLU A 26 1.53 3.07 13.27
N PRO A 27 2.81 3.11 13.71
CA PRO A 27 3.81 2.05 13.46
C PRO A 27 3.48 0.66 14.02
N GLY A 28 2.35 0.48 14.70
CA GLY A 28 1.87 -0.80 15.24
C GLY A 28 0.51 -1.25 14.72
N ALA A 29 -0.22 -0.41 13.97
CA ALA A 29 -1.56 -0.74 13.50
C ALA A 29 -1.56 -1.93 12.53
N GLU A 30 -0.58 -2.00 11.64
CA GLU A 30 -0.42 -3.09 10.66
C GLU A 30 -0.18 -4.42 11.38
N GLN A 31 0.75 -4.47 12.33
CA GLN A 31 1.02 -5.68 13.11
C GLN A 31 -0.20 -6.09 13.96
N GLY A 32 -0.92 -5.13 14.52
CA GLY A 32 -2.17 -5.37 15.24
C GLY A 32 -3.24 -6.00 14.34
N GLN A 33 -3.38 -5.50 13.12
CA GLN A 33 -4.35 -5.99 12.15
C GLN A 33 -4.00 -7.40 11.65
N VAL A 34 -2.72 -7.66 11.32
CA VAL A 34 -2.23 -9.03 11.00
C VAL A 34 -2.61 -10.02 12.11
N ARG A 35 -2.41 -9.65 13.38
CA ARG A 35 -2.73 -10.52 14.51
C ARG A 35 -4.24 -10.78 14.62
N LYS A 36 -5.08 -9.76 14.39
CA LYS A 36 -6.54 -9.90 14.39
C LYS A 36 -7.01 -10.80 13.25
N ASP A 37 -6.57 -10.53 12.03
CA ASP A 37 -6.97 -11.28 10.83
C ASP A 37 -6.54 -12.74 10.93
N ARG A 38 -5.35 -13.00 11.50
CA ARG A 38 -4.87 -14.36 11.77
C ARG A 38 -5.71 -15.07 12.84
N LYS A 39 -6.07 -14.39 13.93
CA LYS A 39 -6.95 -14.96 14.97
C LYS A 39 -8.34 -15.32 14.41
N ALA A 40 -8.82 -14.55 13.44
CA ALA A 40 -10.07 -14.82 12.75
C ALA A 40 -9.98 -15.94 11.70
N GLY A 41 -8.78 -16.50 11.45
CA GLY A 41 -8.57 -17.53 10.42
C GLY A 41 -8.61 -17.00 8.99
N ASN A 42 -8.55 -15.68 8.81
CA ASN A 42 -8.72 -15.04 7.51
C ASN A 42 -7.44 -15.03 6.67
N VAL A 43 -6.27 -15.20 7.29
CA VAL A 43 -4.96 -15.16 6.61
C VAL A 43 -4.02 -16.26 7.12
N ARG A 44 -3.16 -16.74 6.22
CA ARG A 44 -2.03 -17.62 6.53
C ARG A 44 -0.96 -16.85 7.29
N SER A 45 -0.14 -17.57 8.06
CA SER A 45 0.98 -16.95 8.75
C SER A 45 2.06 -16.50 7.77
N LEU A 46 2.73 -15.39 8.08
CA LEU A 46 3.90 -14.94 7.32
C LEU A 46 4.93 -16.06 7.12
N ARG A 47 5.17 -16.89 8.15
CA ARG A 47 6.09 -18.03 8.07
C ARG A 47 5.68 -19.05 7.01
N GLU A 48 4.38 -19.31 6.85
CA GLU A 48 3.89 -20.21 5.80
C GLU A 48 4.09 -19.61 4.41
N ILE A 49 3.83 -18.32 4.27
CA ILE A 49 4.04 -17.57 3.04
C ILE A 49 5.52 -17.60 2.64
N GLU A 50 6.42 -17.28 3.56
CA GLU A 50 7.87 -17.30 3.35
C GLU A 50 8.36 -18.69 2.95
N ARG A 51 7.96 -19.76 3.67
CA ARG A 51 8.34 -21.14 3.32
C ARG A 51 7.94 -21.52 1.90
N GLN A 52 6.82 -21.00 1.40
CA GLN A 52 6.35 -21.29 0.05
C GLN A 52 7.09 -20.47 -1.02
N VAL A 53 7.43 -19.21 -0.73
CA VAL A 53 7.94 -18.27 -1.72
C VAL A 53 9.46 -18.21 -1.75
N LEU A 54 10.13 -18.18 -0.60
CA LEU A 54 11.60 -18.02 -0.51
C LEU A 54 12.38 -19.05 -1.36
N PRO A 55 12.02 -20.35 -1.41
CA PRO A 55 12.74 -21.31 -2.25
C PRO A 55 12.69 -21.00 -3.75
N ARG A 56 11.66 -20.26 -4.20
CA ARG A 56 11.48 -19.88 -5.62
C ARG A 56 12.23 -18.60 -5.99
N MET A 57 12.79 -17.89 -5.01
CA MET A 57 13.54 -16.65 -5.19
C MET A 57 15.03 -16.87 -4.91
N SER A 58 15.53 -18.09 -5.17
CA SER A 58 16.94 -18.44 -5.03
C SER A 58 17.82 -17.48 -5.82
N GLY A 59 18.92 -17.01 -5.21
CA GLY A 59 19.81 -16.02 -5.81
C GLY A 59 19.48 -14.57 -5.45
N MET A 60 18.28 -14.31 -4.93
CA MET A 60 17.90 -13.01 -4.38
C MET A 60 17.99 -13.02 -2.86
N GLN A 61 18.45 -11.92 -2.26
CA GLN A 61 18.46 -11.76 -0.80
C GLN A 61 17.11 -11.24 -0.34
N TYR A 62 16.48 -11.92 0.62
CA TYR A 62 15.23 -11.49 1.22
C TYR A 62 15.49 -10.35 2.23
N LEU A 63 14.78 -9.24 2.07
CA LEU A 63 14.89 -8.06 2.93
C LEU A 63 13.81 -8.00 4.00
N GLY A 64 12.63 -8.55 3.71
CA GLY A 64 11.53 -8.64 4.66
C GLY A 64 10.15 -8.51 4.04
N PRO A 65 9.10 -8.65 4.86
CA PRO A 65 7.72 -8.57 4.42
C PRO A 65 7.08 -7.24 4.79
N GLU A 66 5.97 -6.96 4.13
CA GLU A 66 5.01 -5.91 4.46
C GLU A 66 3.61 -6.48 4.27
N TYR A 67 2.68 -6.21 5.19
CA TYR A 67 1.30 -6.67 5.08
C TYR A 67 0.39 -5.51 4.76
N ASP A 68 -0.35 -5.63 3.66
CA ASP A 68 -1.41 -4.70 3.30
C ASP A 68 -2.76 -5.30 3.69
N PRO A 69 -3.42 -4.80 4.76
CA PRO A 69 -4.73 -5.29 5.19
C PRO A 69 -5.85 -4.93 4.21
N ALA A 70 -5.72 -3.85 3.43
CA ALA A 70 -6.73 -3.44 2.46
C ALA A 70 -6.73 -4.36 1.24
N ALA A 71 -5.53 -4.73 0.76
CA ALA A 71 -5.36 -5.70 -0.32
C ALA A 71 -5.43 -7.17 0.15
N MET A 72 -5.36 -7.41 1.47
CA MET A 72 -5.18 -8.74 2.07
C MET A 72 -4.02 -9.51 1.42
N ALA A 73 -2.88 -8.84 1.30
CA ALA A 73 -1.70 -9.35 0.62
C ALA A 73 -0.42 -9.07 1.42
N TYR A 74 0.56 -9.96 1.27
CA TYR A 74 1.93 -9.74 1.69
C TYR A 74 2.76 -9.27 0.52
N ARG A 75 3.51 -8.19 0.70
CA ARG A 75 4.57 -7.76 -0.21
C ARG A 75 5.91 -8.20 0.35
N LEU A 76 6.56 -9.12 -0.33
CA LEU A 76 7.88 -9.62 0.02
C LEU A 76 8.94 -8.85 -0.77
N LYS A 77 9.92 -8.30 -0.07
CA LYS A 77 11.00 -7.50 -0.64
C LYS A 77 12.25 -8.34 -0.79
N PHE A 78 12.84 -8.30 -1.96
CA PHE A 78 14.09 -8.97 -2.29
C PHE A 78 15.07 -7.98 -2.90
N ILE A 79 16.36 -8.29 -2.86
CA ILE A 79 17.40 -7.55 -3.56
C ILE A 79 18.26 -8.51 -4.38
N GLU A 80 18.55 -8.11 -5.62
CA GLU A 80 19.43 -8.82 -6.54
C GLU A 80 20.22 -7.77 -7.33
N ASN A 81 21.56 -7.86 -7.32
CA ASN A 81 22.44 -6.93 -8.04
C ASN A 81 22.15 -5.44 -7.74
N GLY A 82 21.85 -5.12 -6.47
CA GLY A 82 21.52 -3.76 -6.03
C GLY A 82 20.13 -3.25 -6.44
N LYS A 83 19.30 -4.08 -7.08
CA LYS A 83 17.93 -3.73 -7.47
C LYS A 83 16.93 -4.42 -6.56
N VAL A 84 15.94 -3.66 -6.09
CA VAL A 84 14.86 -4.19 -5.27
C VAL A 84 13.85 -4.89 -6.17
N HIS A 85 13.29 -5.99 -5.66
CA HIS A 85 12.24 -6.75 -6.31
C HIS A 85 11.11 -6.97 -5.30
N PHE A 86 9.88 -6.75 -5.75
CA PHE A 86 8.69 -6.97 -4.94
C PHE A 86 7.94 -8.20 -5.44
N VAL A 87 7.42 -8.98 -4.50
CA VAL A 87 6.58 -10.14 -4.76
C VAL A 87 5.33 -10.01 -3.92
N ASP A 88 4.21 -9.77 -4.57
CA ASP A 88 2.93 -9.65 -3.91
C ASP A 88 2.28 -11.04 -3.84
N VAL A 89 1.81 -11.40 -2.65
CA VAL A 89 1.30 -12.73 -2.31
C VAL A 89 -0.04 -12.59 -1.61
N ASP A 90 -1.07 -13.25 -2.12
CA ASP A 90 -2.39 -13.29 -1.48
C ASP A 90 -2.26 -13.93 -0.08
N ALA A 91 -2.70 -13.21 0.96
CA ALA A 91 -2.50 -13.63 2.34
C ALA A 91 -3.39 -14.82 2.74
N ARG A 92 -4.46 -15.12 2.00
CA ARG A 92 -5.39 -16.21 2.30
C ARG A 92 -4.89 -17.56 1.76
N THR A 93 -4.32 -17.52 0.56
CA THR A 93 -3.96 -18.71 -0.23
C THR A 93 -2.45 -18.93 -0.32
N GLY A 94 -1.65 -17.88 -0.14
CA GLY A 94 -0.21 -17.89 -0.37
C GLY A 94 0.19 -17.84 -1.84
N ARG A 95 -0.75 -17.63 -2.77
CA ARG A 95 -0.46 -17.55 -4.19
C ARG A 95 0.23 -16.22 -4.51
N VAL A 96 1.28 -16.26 -5.32
CA VAL A 96 1.88 -15.04 -5.88
C VAL A 96 0.87 -14.42 -6.84
N ILE A 97 0.55 -13.16 -6.62
CA ILE A 97 -0.42 -12.36 -7.40
C ILE A 97 0.25 -11.23 -8.18
N GLY A 98 1.48 -10.85 -7.83
CA GLY A 98 2.22 -9.79 -8.51
C GLY A 98 3.72 -9.91 -8.33
N ARG A 99 4.46 -9.35 -9.29
CA ARG A 99 5.91 -9.18 -9.22
C ARG A 99 6.29 -7.86 -9.88
N SER A 100 7.19 -7.11 -9.27
CA SER A 100 7.74 -5.86 -9.83
C SER A 100 9.22 -5.68 -9.44
N ARG A 101 9.89 -4.74 -10.10
CA ARG A 101 11.28 -4.33 -9.90
C ARG A 101 11.32 -2.82 -9.72
#